data_AF-A0A7V9L447-F1
#
_entry.id   AF-A0A7V9L447-F1
#
_cell.length_a   1.000
_cell.length_b   1.000
_cell.length_c   1.000
_cell.angle_alpha   90.00
_cell.angle_beta   90.00
_cell.angle_gamma   90.00
#
_symmetry.space_group_name_H-M   'P 1'
#
loop_
_entity.id
_entity.type
_entity.pdbx_description
1 polymer ?
#
loop_
_entity_poly.entity_id
_entity_poly.type
_entity_poly.pdbx_seq_one_letter_code
_entity_poly.pdbx_strand_id
1 'polypeptide(L)'
;MRFALILLLVACRPPGYGKGDDVGPDPDVDAPAATEDGPPVDGEQQGATCDKEFRLDGHSTASTVWLTGSFSQWGADPAHGATEFAKGVDGAWTGSYAFEAGSHQYKFIVNANNWIIDPTNPDQVDDGTGNMNSLFLCAP
;
A
#
# COMPACT_ATOMS: atom_id res chain seq x y z
N MET A 1 -31.53 -29.33 27.38
CA MET A 1 -31.02 -29.67 26.03
C MET A 1 -30.57 -28.37 25.38
N ARG A 2 -29.32 -28.30 24.93
CA ARG A 2 -28.61 -27.06 24.58
C ARG A 2 -29.13 -26.49 23.25
N PHE A 3 -29.60 -25.24 23.26
CA PHE A 3 -29.91 -24.48 22.05
C PHE A 3 -28.61 -24.03 21.39
N ALA A 4 -28.46 -24.34 20.11
CA ALA A 4 -27.40 -23.84 19.25
C ALA A 4 -27.60 -22.34 19.02
N LEU A 5 -26.67 -21.51 19.48
CA LEU A 5 -26.61 -20.09 19.15
C LEU A 5 -25.69 -19.95 17.94
N ILE A 6 -26.28 -19.86 16.75
CA ILE A 6 -25.58 -19.55 15.51
C ILE A 6 -25.20 -18.07 15.57
N LEU A 7 -23.91 -17.80 15.76
CA LEU A 7 -23.34 -16.46 15.71
C LEU A 7 -23.27 -16.05 14.22
N LEU A 8 -24.22 -15.23 13.78
CA LEU A 8 -24.17 -14.57 12.49
C LEU A 8 -23.00 -13.58 12.50
N LEU A 9 -21.90 -13.95 11.84
CA LEU A 9 -20.81 -13.05 11.48
C LEU A 9 -21.33 -12.04 10.44
N VAL A 10 -21.83 -10.90 10.92
CA VAL A 10 -22.04 -9.73 10.07
C VAL A 10 -20.66 -9.10 9.85
N ALA A 11 -20.04 -9.41 8.71
CA ALA A 11 -18.87 -8.69 8.25
C ALA A 11 -19.29 -7.24 7.91
N CYS A 12 -19.06 -6.31 8.83
CA CYS A 12 -19.17 -4.89 8.53
C CYS A 12 -18.02 -4.50 7.59
N ARG A 13 -18.29 -4.46 6.28
CA ARG A 13 -17.40 -3.81 5.30
C ARG A 13 -17.53 -2.28 5.50
N PRO A 14 -16.43 -1.56 5.74
CA PRO A 14 -16.47 -0.10 5.78
C PRO A 14 -16.94 0.46 4.43
N PRO A 15 -17.75 1.54 4.40
CA PRO A 15 -18.21 2.12 3.15
C PRO A 15 -17.03 2.74 2.41
N GLY A 16 -16.80 2.34 1.16
CA GLY A 16 -15.90 3.05 0.23
C GLY A 16 -14.81 2.21 -0.45
N TYR A 17 -14.55 0.98 -0.04
CA TYR A 17 -13.58 0.11 -0.72
C TYR A 17 -14.27 -1.05 -1.45
N GLY A 18 -14.29 -0.95 -2.78
CA GLY A 18 -14.91 -1.92 -3.68
C GLY A 18 -15.52 -1.25 -4.91
N LYS A 19 -14.69 -0.97 -5.91
CA LYS A 19 -15.15 -0.95 -7.30
C LYS A 19 -14.35 -2.00 -8.06
N GLY A 20 -15.08 -2.99 -8.55
CA GLY A 20 -14.61 -3.84 -9.63
C GLY A 20 -14.61 -3.04 -10.91
N ASP A 21 -13.68 -3.36 -11.79
CA ASP A 21 -13.83 -3.10 -13.21
C ASP A 21 -13.74 -4.45 -13.91
N ASP A 22 -14.90 -4.86 -14.40
CA ASP A 22 -15.12 -6.01 -15.26
C ASP A 22 -14.57 -5.64 -16.64
N VAL A 23 -13.37 -6.09 -16.98
CA VAL A 23 -12.90 -6.03 -18.38
C VAL A 23 -13.24 -7.35 -19.05
N GLY A 24 -14.39 -7.35 -19.74
CA GLY A 24 -14.79 -8.42 -20.65
C GLY A 24 -13.85 -8.53 -21.87
N PRO A 25 -13.93 -9.65 -22.62
CA PRO A 25 -12.95 -10.02 -23.63
C PRO A 25 -12.99 -9.14 -24.89
N ASP A 26 -11.80 -8.94 -25.41
CA ASP A 26 -11.40 -8.20 -26.61
C ASP A 26 -12.06 -8.72 -27.90
N PRO A 27 -12.43 -7.84 -28.85
CA PRO A 27 -12.60 -8.23 -30.25
C PRO A 27 -11.48 -7.63 -31.13
N ASP A 28 -10.61 -8.54 -31.59
CA ASP A 28 -9.95 -8.60 -32.91
C ASP A 28 -9.61 -7.29 -33.63
N VAL A 29 -8.30 -6.99 -33.71
CA VAL A 29 -7.72 -6.17 -34.78
C VAL A 29 -6.68 -6.97 -35.57
N ASP A 30 -7.07 -7.35 -36.80
CA ASP A 30 -6.23 -8.00 -37.79
C ASP A 30 -5.32 -6.98 -38.53
N ALA A 31 -4.00 -7.20 -38.42
CA ALA A 31 -2.93 -7.01 -39.43
C ALA A 31 -2.43 -5.59 -39.85
N PRO A 32 -1.19 -5.45 -40.43
CA PRO A 32 0.04 -6.24 -40.27
C PRO A 32 1.33 -5.40 -39.99
N ALA A 33 2.40 -6.15 -39.75
CA ALA A 33 3.80 -5.83 -39.49
C ALA A 33 4.45 -4.63 -40.21
N ALA A 34 5.22 -3.87 -39.42
CA ALA A 34 6.50 -3.29 -39.85
C ALA A 34 7.59 -3.82 -38.91
N THR A 35 8.46 -4.65 -39.47
CA THR A 35 9.65 -5.20 -38.82
C THR A 35 10.73 -4.12 -38.76
N GLU A 36 11.13 -3.72 -37.57
CA GLU A 36 12.41 -3.05 -37.36
C GLU A 36 13.26 -4.00 -36.52
N ASP A 37 14.33 -4.54 -37.13
CA ASP A 37 15.36 -5.34 -36.47
C ASP A 37 16.05 -4.50 -35.39
N GLY A 38 15.53 -4.57 -34.17
CA GLY A 38 16.23 -4.14 -32.97
C GLY A 38 17.23 -5.21 -32.53
N PRO A 39 18.41 -4.84 -31.99
CA PRO A 39 19.36 -5.81 -31.43
C PRO A 39 18.69 -6.62 -30.30
N PRO A 40 19.18 -7.83 -29.97
CA PRO A 40 18.57 -8.65 -28.94
C PRO A 40 18.60 -7.88 -27.61
N VAL A 41 17.41 -7.50 -27.13
CA VAL A 41 17.24 -6.97 -25.77
C VAL A 41 17.30 -8.13 -24.78
N ASP A 42 18.45 -8.80 -24.72
CA ASP A 42 18.80 -9.70 -23.63
C ASP A 42 19.22 -8.82 -22.44
N GLY A 43 18.21 -8.28 -21.76
CA GLY A 43 18.34 -7.42 -20.60
C GLY A 43 16.98 -7.16 -20.03
N GLU A 44 16.49 -8.11 -19.22
CA GLU A 44 15.37 -7.90 -18.32
C GLU A 44 15.60 -6.58 -17.57
N GLN A 45 14.87 -5.54 -17.97
CA GLN A 45 14.93 -4.23 -17.35
C GLN A 45 14.28 -4.38 -15.97
N GLN A 46 15.06 -4.89 -15.01
CA GLN A 46 14.68 -4.96 -13.60
C GLN A 46 14.19 -3.57 -13.21
N GLY A 47 12.90 -3.47 -12.86
CA GLY A 47 12.27 -2.23 -12.44
C GLY A 47 13.15 -1.56 -11.40
N ALA A 48 13.54 -0.32 -11.66
CA ALA A 48 14.41 0.39 -10.75
C ALA A 48 13.62 0.66 -9.46
N THR A 49 14.14 0.21 -8.32
CA THR A 49 13.49 0.33 -7.01
C THR A 49 14.21 1.34 -6.10
N CYS A 50 13.48 1.88 -5.14
CA CYS A 50 14.03 2.67 -4.04
C CYS A 50 13.75 1.99 -2.70
N ASP A 51 14.79 1.64 -1.97
CA ASP A 51 14.66 1.24 -0.57
C ASP A 51 14.41 2.47 0.30
N LYS A 52 13.32 2.45 1.06
CA LYS A 52 12.96 3.53 1.97
C LYS A 52 12.83 2.99 3.38
N GLU A 53 13.59 3.57 4.29
CA GLU A 53 13.42 3.39 5.72
C GLU A 53 12.41 4.42 6.26
N PHE A 54 11.58 3.95 7.19
CA PHE A 54 10.60 4.74 7.90
C PHE A 54 10.87 4.70 9.39
N ARG A 55 10.57 5.82 10.06
CA ARG A 55 10.66 5.96 11.51
C ARG A 55 9.45 6.75 12.02
N LEU A 56 8.79 6.25 13.05
CA LEU A 56 7.71 6.92 13.76
C LEU A 56 8.06 7.04 15.24
N ASP A 57 8.39 8.26 15.66
CA ASP A 57 8.63 8.62 17.06
C ASP A 57 7.32 9.00 17.78
N GLY A 58 7.36 9.13 19.11
CA GLY A 58 6.22 9.60 19.92
C GLY A 58 5.10 8.58 20.16
N HIS A 59 5.25 7.35 19.67
CA HIS A 59 4.24 6.28 19.76
C HIS A 59 4.71 5.09 20.61
N SER A 60 5.49 5.37 21.66
CA SER A 60 6.11 4.33 22.52
C SER A 60 5.10 3.53 23.35
N THR A 61 3.84 3.95 23.44
CA THR A 61 2.75 3.20 24.10
C THR A 61 1.89 2.40 23.11
N ALA A 62 2.10 2.56 21.80
CA ALA A 62 1.39 1.77 20.80
C ALA A 62 1.75 0.28 20.92
N SER A 63 0.80 -0.57 20.54
CA SER A 63 0.96 -2.02 20.45
C SER A 63 1.36 -2.47 19.06
N THR A 64 0.91 -1.76 18.02
CA THR A 64 1.26 -2.03 16.62
C THR A 64 1.42 -0.73 15.84
N VAL A 65 2.32 -0.75 14.86
CA VAL A 65 2.42 0.27 13.81
C VAL A 65 2.64 -0.45 12.49
N TRP A 66 1.81 -0.12 11.50
CA TRP A 66 1.91 -0.69 10.16
C TRP A 66 2.00 0.41 9.10
N LEU A 67 2.70 0.12 8.00
CA LEU A 67 2.74 0.93 6.79
C LEU A 67 1.75 0.38 5.77
N THR A 68 0.99 1.27 5.15
CA THR A 68 0.11 0.93 4.03
C THR A 68 0.06 2.08 3.03
N GLY A 69 -0.32 1.79 1.79
CA GLY A 69 -0.36 2.78 0.73
C GLY A 69 -0.88 2.25 -0.59
N SER A 70 -0.65 3.02 -1.66
CA SER A 70 -1.02 2.64 -3.03
C SER A 70 -0.44 1.29 -3.45
N PHE A 71 0.81 1.01 -3.06
CA PHE A 71 1.54 -0.23 -3.34
C PHE A 71 0.99 -1.48 -2.63
N SER A 72 0.29 -1.30 -1.51
CA SER A 72 -0.35 -2.38 -0.75
C SER A 72 -1.88 -2.40 -0.92
N GLN A 73 -2.40 -1.64 -1.90
CA GLN A 73 -3.84 -1.45 -2.12
C GLN A 73 -4.58 -1.02 -0.84
N TRP A 74 -3.91 -0.24 0.02
CA TRP A 74 -4.45 0.24 1.29
C TRP A 74 -4.90 -0.87 2.26
N GLY A 75 -4.17 -1.99 2.29
CA GLY A 75 -4.33 -3.05 3.29
C GLY A 75 -4.41 -2.51 4.72
N ALA A 76 -5.43 -2.94 5.47
CA ALA A 76 -5.73 -2.40 6.80
C ALA A 76 -4.93 -3.08 7.93
N ASP A 77 -4.31 -4.23 7.65
CA ASP A 77 -3.50 -5.02 8.58
C ASP A 77 -2.54 -5.94 7.80
N PRO A 78 -1.62 -6.66 8.48
CA PRO A 78 -0.65 -7.52 7.81
C PRO A 78 -1.25 -8.67 7.00
N ALA A 79 -2.41 -9.19 7.39
CA ALA A 79 -3.09 -10.24 6.62
C ALA A 79 -3.69 -9.70 5.31
N HIS A 80 -3.87 -8.39 5.20
CA HIS A 80 -4.42 -7.70 4.04
C HIS A 80 -3.40 -6.80 3.32
N GLY A 81 -2.10 -6.94 3.59
CA GLY A 81 -1.02 -6.29 2.83
C GLY A 81 -0.30 -5.12 3.51
N ALA A 82 -0.68 -4.73 4.73
CA ALA A 82 0.09 -3.74 5.48
C ALA A 82 1.45 -4.30 5.93
N THR A 83 2.51 -3.50 5.91
CA THR A 83 3.85 -3.89 6.37
C THR A 83 4.01 -3.57 7.85
N GLU A 84 4.41 -4.55 8.67
CA GLU A 84 4.57 -4.35 10.11
C GLU A 84 5.91 -3.69 10.48
N PHE A 85 5.87 -2.70 11.38
CA PHE A 85 7.08 -2.06 11.92
C PHE A 85 7.53 -2.75 13.20
N ALA A 86 8.84 -2.72 13.44
CA ALA A 86 9.46 -3.16 14.68
C ALA A 86 9.57 -1.99 15.67
N LYS A 87 9.36 -2.27 16.96
CA LYS A 87 9.53 -1.29 18.03
C LYS A 87 10.95 -1.35 18.58
N GLY A 88 11.68 -0.25 18.47
CA GLY A 88 13.02 -0.08 19.01
C GLY A 88 13.04 0.11 20.54
N VAL A 89 14.22 -0.05 21.13
CA VAL A 89 14.46 0.17 22.58
C VAL A 89 14.26 1.62 23.01
N ASP A 90 14.39 2.55 22.07
CA ASP A 90 14.12 3.99 22.23
C ASP A 90 12.61 4.32 22.15
N GLY A 91 11.77 3.32 21.89
CA GLY A 91 10.33 3.46 21.76
C GLY A 91 9.87 3.95 20.38
N ALA A 92 10.78 4.12 19.42
CA ALA A 92 10.44 4.45 18.04
C ALA A 92 10.00 3.19 17.28
N TRP A 93 9.15 3.37 16.27
CA TRP A 93 8.76 2.31 15.35
C TRP A 93 9.51 2.47 14.03
N THR A 94 10.10 1.39 13.53
CA THR A 94 10.89 1.41 12.30
C THR A 94 10.48 0.28 11.36
N GLY A 95 10.49 0.55 10.07
CA GLY A 95 10.29 -0.45 9.02
C GLY A 95 10.90 0.02 7.71
N SER A 96 11.02 -0.88 6.75
CA SER A 96 11.52 -0.58 5.42
C SER A 96 10.57 -1.14 4.35
N TYR A 97 10.57 -0.50 3.19
CA TYR A 97 9.83 -0.97 2.03
C TYR A 97 10.61 -0.63 0.75
N ALA A 98 10.63 -1.56 -0.20
CA ALA A 98 11.22 -1.38 -1.52
C ALA A 98 10.12 -0.93 -2.49
N PHE A 99 10.22 0.31 -2.97
CA PHE A 99 9.24 0.91 -3.86
C PHE A 99 9.68 0.77 -5.31
N GLU A 100 8.77 0.41 -6.20
CA GLU A 100 8.96 0.59 -7.65
C GLU A 100 9.11 2.08 -7.99
N ALA A 101 9.80 2.41 -9.09
CA ALA A 101 9.87 3.77 -9.59
C ALA A 101 8.47 4.38 -9.78
N GLY A 102 8.26 5.59 -9.26
CA GLY A 102 6.98 6.27 -9.32
C GLY A 102 6.59 6.97 -8.02
N SER A 103 5.38 7.51 -8.02
CA SER A 103 4.79 8.24 -6.90
C SER A 103 3.90 7.35 -6.06
N HIS A 104 4.14 7.33 -4.75
CA HIS A 104 3.48 6.44 -3.79
C HIS A 104 2.84 7.23 -2.68
N GLN A 105 1.53 7.02 -2.50
CA GLN A 105 0.79 7.59 -1.38
C GLN A 105 0.79 6.58 -0.23
N TYR A 106 0.98 7.05 1.00
CA TYR A 106 1.04 6.17 2.16
C TYR A 106 0.52 6.81 3.45
N LYS A 107 0.26 5.95 4.43
CA LYS A 107 -0.09 6.27 5.83
C LYS A 107 0.49 5.23 6.79
N PHE A 108 0.55 5.59 8.06
CA PHE A 108 0.75 4.64 9.15
C PHE A 108 -0.58 4.28 9.81
N ILE A 109 -0.73 3.02 10.21
CA ILE A 109 -1.83 2.52 11.02
C ILE A 109 -1.29 2.22 12.41
N VAL A 110 -1.67 3.04 13.40
CA VAL A 110 -1.30 2.87 14.80
C VAL A 110 -2.44 2.16 15.54
N ASN A 111 -2.11 1.15 16.36
CA ASN A 111 -3.08 0.39 17.16
C ASN A 111 -4.27 -0.15 16.32
N ALA A 112 -3.98 -0.60 15.09
CA ALA A 112 -4.93 -1.21 14.14
C ALA A 112 -6.09 -0.32 13.63
N ASN A 113 -6.30 0.88 14.16
CA ASN A 113 -7.46 1.71 13.79
C ASN A 113 -7.16 3.20 13.64
N ASN A 114 -5.98 3.68 14.03
CA ASN A 114 -5.64 5.09 13.93
C ASN A 114 -4.74 5.34 12.72
N TRP A 115 -5.32 5.92 11.67
CA TRP A 115 -4.64 6.22 10.42
C TRP A 115 -4.02 7.61 10.47
N ILE A 116 -2.70 7.69 10.44
CA ILE A 116 -1.97 8.95 10.50
C ILE A 116 -1.12 9.12 9.25
N ILE A 117 -0.93 10.38 8.83
CA ILE A 117 0.15 10.73 7.92
C ILE A 117 1.50 10.60 8.64
N ASP A 118 2.58 10.47 7.88
CA ASP A 118 3.93 10.57 8.41
C ASP A 118 4.18 12.00 8.92
N PRO A 119 4.35 12.21 10.24
CA PRO A 119 4.52 13.54 10.81
C PRO A 119 5.82 14.23 10.37
N THR A 120 6.77 13.46 9.84
CA THR A 120 8.09 13.94 9.43
C THR A 120 8.18 14.19 7.93
N ASN A 121 7.18 13.77 7.15
CA ASN A 121 7.14 13.98 5.72
C ASN A 121 6.35 15.26 5.36
N PRO A 122 7.01 16.30 4.82
CA PRO A 122 6.34 17.52 4.38
C PRO A 122 5.53 17.32 3.10
N ASP A 123 5.84 16.30 2.29
CA ASP A 123 5.17 16.04 1.02
C ASP A 123 3.87 15.28 1.26
N GLN A 124 2.76 15.92 0.90
CA GLN A 124 1.41 15.41 1.13
C GLN A 124 0.51 15.69 -0.06
N VAL A 125 -0.51 14.87 -0.23
CA VAL A 125 -1.49 14.99 -1.31
C VAL A 125 -2.90 14.72 -0.79
N ASP A 126 -3.88 15.47 -1.30
CA ASP A 126 -5.30 15.22 -1.04
C ASP A 126 -5.76 13.99 -1.82
N ASP A 127 -6.51 13.10 -1.19
CA ASP A 127 -7.01 11.86 -1.80
C ASP A 127 -8.26 12.03 -2.67
N GLY A 128 -8.75 13.25 -2.82
CA GLY A 128 -9.97 13.61 -3.55
C GLY A 128 -11.24 13.49 -2.72
N THR A 129 -11.14 13.06 -1.45
CA THR A 129 -12.26 12.90 -0.51
C THR A 129 -12.10 13.76 0.74
N GLY A 130 -11.11 14.66 0.75
CA GLY A 130 -10.82 15.56 1.85
C GLY A 130 -9.92 14.97 2.92
N ASN A 131 -9.31 13.80 2.68
CA ASN A 131 -8.22 13.30 3.52
C ASN A 131 -6.87 13.57 2.87
N MET A 132 -5.83 13.67 3.70
CA MET A 132 -4.44 13.84 3.28
C MET A 132 -3.67 12.53 3.40
N ASN A 133 -2.83 12.23 2.41
CA ASN A 133 -1.85 11.15 2.42
C ASN A 133 -0.42 11.71 2.40
N SER A 134 0.53 11.00 2.99
CA SER A 134 1.95 11.30 2.78
C SER A 134 2.38 10.81 1.39
N LEU A 135 3.29 11.54 0.75
CA LEU A 135 3.74 11.26 -0.60
C LEU A 135 5.22 10.88 -0.61
N PHE A 136 5.57 9.79 -1.29
CA PHE A 136 6.95 9.41 -1.55
C PHE A 136 7.16 9.22 -3.05
N LEU A 137 8.13 9.94 -3.61
CA LEU A 137 8.56 9.78 -5.00
C LEU A 137 9.82 8.91 -5.05
N CYS A 138 9.71 7.73 -5.66
CA CYS A 138 10.86 6.93 -6.04
C CYS A 138 11.32 7.31 -7.46
N ALA A 139 12.46 7.98 -7.55
CA ALA A 139 13.11 8.36 -8.80
C ALA A 139 14.58 7.88 -8.76
N PRO A 140 14.82 6.58 -9.03
CA PRO A 140 16.13 5.94 -8.97
C PRO A 140 17.06 6.36 -10.11
#